data_AF-A0A9W4GSG4-F1
#
_entry.id   AF-A0A9W4GSG4-F1
#
_cell.length_a   1.000
_cell.length_b   1.000
_cell.length_c   1.000
_cell.angle_alpha   90.00
_cell.angle_beta   90.00
_cell.angle_gamma   90.00
#
_symmetry.space_group_name_H-M   'P 1'
#
loop_
_entity.id
_entity.type
_entity.pdbx_description
1 polymer ?
#
loop_
_entity_poly.entity_id
_entity_poly.type
_entity_poly.pdbx_seq_one_letter_code
_entity_poly.pdbx_strand_id
1 'polypeptide(L)'
;MAGAGARALGIRVHPAAAAAALAVSFGTHYAADRRVPGHGLLEKLAAKTGKTNFYSLASHGMNGAFHLDNSWHHGWETVAALIATSKAGTR
;
A
#
# COMPACT_ATOMS: atom_id res chain seq x y z
N MET A 1 18.43 12.33 -4.79
CA MET A 1 19.37 11.32 -4.26
C MET A 1 18.80 9.93 -4.55
N ALA A 2 19.46 9.08 -5.33
CA ALA A 2 19.06 7.66 -5.43
C ALA A 2 19.58 6.93 -4.18
N GLY A 3 18.70 6.15 -3.52
CA GLY A 3 19.01 5.41 -2.28
C GLY A 3 20.12 4.35 -2.47
N ALA A 4 20.73 3.92 -1.36
CA ALA A 4 21.89 3.03 -1.36
C ALA A 4 21.67 1.73 -2.17
N GLY A 5 20.49 1.11 -2.06
CA GLY A 5 20.15 -0.10 -2.83
C GLY A 5 20.14 0.12 -4.34
N ALA A 6 19.54 1.22 -4.83
CA ALA A 6 19.54 1.54 -6.25
C ALA A 6 20.96 1.80 -6.78
N ARG A 7 21.84 2.39 -5.97
CA ARG A 7 23.26 2.56 -6.32
C ARG A 7 24.00 1.22 -6.39
N ALA A 8 23.80 0.36 -5.39
CA ALA A 8 24.43 -0.97 -5.34
C ALA A 8 24.03 -1.84 -6.54
N LEU A 9 22.78 -1.70 -7.01
CA LEU A 9 22.24 -2.45 -8.16
C LEU A 9 22.47 -1.77 -9.52
N GLY A 10 23.16 -0.62 -9.56
CA GLY A 10 23.38 0.11 -10.82
C GLY A 10 22.11 0.72 -11.43
N ILE A 11 21.05 0.89 -10.64
CA ILE A 11 19.75 1.42 -11.09
C ILE A 11 19.76 2.96 -11.01
N ARG A 12 19.38 3.59 -12.13
CA ARG A 12 19.06 5.02 -12.20
C ARG A 12 17.56 5.20 -11.98
N VAL A 13 17.19 5.79 -10.84
CA VAL A 13 15.80 6.11 -10.51
C VAL A 13 15.47 7.52 -11.00
N HIS A 14 14.41 7.65 -11.79
CA HIS A 14 13.92 8.94 -12.28
C HIS A 14 13.24 9.74 -11.14
N PRO A 15 13.67 10.98 -10.83
CA PRO A 15 13.15 11.73 -9.68
C PRO A 15 11.64 11.92 -9.67
N ALA A 16 11.03 12.23 -10.81
CA ALA A 16 9.58 12.40 -10.88
C ALA A 16 8.82 11.07 -10.68
N ALA A 17 9.39 9.94 -11.10
CA ALA A 17 8.79 8.62 -10.90
C ALA A 17 8.87 8.22 -9.42
N ALA A 18 10.00 8.50 -8.77
CA ALA A 18 10.16 8.32 -7.32
C ALA A 18 9.18 9.19 -6.52
N ALA A 19 9.04 10.46 -6.87
CA ALA A 19 8.10 11.37 -6.21
C ALA A 19 6.64 10.89 -6.36
N ALA A 20 6.24 10.45 -7.56
CA ALA A 20 4.92 9.88 -7.80
C ALA A 20 4.69 8.60 -6.99
N ALA A 21 5.66 7.69 -6.95
CA ALA A 21 5.58 6.46 -6.15
C ALA A 21 5.43 6.76 -4.65
N LEU A 22 6.21 7.71 -4.12
CA LEU A 22 6.12 8.14 -2.72
C LEU A 22 4.76 8.78 -2.41
N ALA A 23 4.22 9.60 -3.31
CA ALA A 23 2.91 10.21 -3.13
C ALA A 23 1.79 9.15 -3.06
N VAL A 24 1.83 8.15 -3.94
CA VAL A 24 0.88 7.02 -3.93
C VAL A 24 1.03 6.19 -2.65
N SER A 25 2.26 5.81 -2.29
CA SER A 25 2.53 5.06 -1.06
C SER A 25 2.03 5.81 0.18
N PHE A 26 2.40 7.09 0.33
CA PHE A 26 1.94 7.92 1.44
C PHE A 26 0.41 8.03 1.50
N GLY A 27 -0.24 8.37 0.38
CA GLY A 27 -1.69 8.59 0.38
C GLY A 27 -2.49 7.33 0.71
N THR A 28 -2.05 6.17 0.21
CA THR A 28 -2.73 4.88 0.40
C THR A 28 -2.54 4.34 1.81
N HIS A 29 -1.35 4.47 2.39
CA HIS A 29 -1.06 4.10 3.77
C HIS A 29 -1.80 5.04 4.73
N TYR A 30 -1.70 6.36 4.50
CA TYR A 30 -2.40 7.35 5.29
C TYR A 30 -3.90 7.05 5.34
N ALA A 31 -4.53 6.74 4.21
CA ALA A 31 -5.97 6.46 4.17
C ALA A 31 -6.37 5.19 4.95
N ALA A 32 -5.53 4.15 4.95
CA ALA A 32 -5.77 2.93 5.74
C ALA A 32 -5.51 3.15 7.23
N ASP A 33 -4.43 3.84 7.59
CA ASP A 33 -3.95 3.98 8.97
C ASP A 33 -4.73 4.97 9.83
N ARG A 34 -5.64 5.76 9.24
CA ARG A 34 -6.55 6.60 10.04
C ARG A 34 -7.37 5.79 11.05
N ARG A 35 -7.57 4.48 10.81
CA ARG A 35 -8.15 3.49 11.74
C ARG A 35 -9.36 4.00 12.53
N VAL A 36 -10.22 4.79 11.88
CA VAL A 36 -11.39 5.41 12.52
C VAL A 36 -12.45 4.34 12.75
N PRO A 37 -12.80 3.99 14.00
CA PRO A 37 -13.84 2.98 14.24
C PRO A 37 -15.18 3.41 13.62
N GLY A 38 -15.86 2.52 12.90
CA GLY A 38 -17.16 2.77 12.28
C GLY A 38 -17.12 3.62 10.99
N HIS A 39 -15.97 4.24 10.68
CA HIS A 39 -15.85 5.16 9.54
C HIS A 39 -14.56 4.99 8.73
N GLY A 40 -13.75 3.98 9.07
CA GLY A 40 -12.48 3.68 8.43
C GLY A 40 -12.67 3.25 6.98
N LEU A 41 -11.65 3.51 6.15
CA LEU A 41 -11.68 3.15 4.73
C LEU A 41 -11.83 1.63 4.54
N LEU A 42 -11.03 0.83 5.26
CA LEU A 42 -11.02 -0.63 5.11
C LEU A 42 -12.36 -1.27 5.55
N GLU A 43 -12.96 -0.77 6.63
CA GLU A 43 -14.28 -1.19 7.07
C GLU A 43 -15.36 -0.89 6.00
N LYS A 44 -15.32 0.30 5.40
CA LYS A 44 -16.22 0.68 4.30
C LYS A 44 -16.02 -0.21 3.06
N LEU A 45 -14.79 -0.60 2.75
CA LEU A 45 -14.49 -1.52 1.65
C LEU A 45 -15.03 -2.93 1.95
N ALA A 46 -14.87 -3.42 3.17
CA ALA A 46 -15.46 -4.69 3.59
C ALA A 46 -16.99 -4.66 3.45
N ALA A 47 -17.64 -3.56 3.85
CA ALA A 47 -19.08 -3.39 3.66
C ALA A 47 -19.50 -3.38 2.19
N LYS A 48 -18.81 -2.58 1.35
CA LYS A 48 -19.12 -2.49 -0.09
C LYS A 48 -18.89 -3.80 -0.85
N THR A 49 -17.98 -4.65 -0.36
CA THR A 49 -17.68 -5.96 -0.97
C THR A 49 -18.49 -7.11 -0.37
N GLY A 50 -19.40 -6.83 0.57
CA GLY A 50 -20.22 -7.84 1.25
C GLY A 50 -19.43 -8.73 2.20
N LYS A 51 -18.27 -8.28 2.67
CA LYS A 51 -17.35 -9.03 3.54
C LYS A 51 -17.32 -8.54 4.99
N THR A 52 -18.30 -7.73 5.42
CA THR A 52 -18.40 -7.22 6.80
C THR A 52 -18.31 -8.34 7.84
N ASN A 53 -19.00 -9.46 7.64
CA ASN A 53 -18.97 -10.57 8.59
C ASN A 53 -17.56 -11.12 8.78
N PHE A 54 -16.81 -11.31 7.68
CA PHE A 54 -15.42 -11.78 7.76
C PHE A 54 -14.50 -10.75 8.39
N TYR A 55 -14.69 -9.46 8.06
CA TYR A 55 -13.92 -8.36 8.63
C TYR A 55 -14.04 -8.29 10.17
N SER A 56 -15.26 -8.46 10.70
CA SER A 56 -15.55 -8.35 12.14
C SER A 56 -15.18 -9.59 12.97
N LEU A 57 -14.81 -10.70 12.35
CA LEU A 57 -14.57 -11.99 13.04
C LEU A 57 -13.20 -12.10 13.76
N ALA A 58 -12.47 -10.98 13.92
CA ALA A 58 -11.15 -10.97 14.56
C ALA A 58 -11.13 -11.64 15.96
N SER A 59 -12.23 -11.57 16.72
CA SER A 59 -12.34 -12.20 18.04
C SER A 59 -12.40 -13.73 18.02
N HIS A 60 -12.55 -14.36 16.85
CA HIS A 60 -12.65 -15.82 16.68
C HIS A 60 -11.39 -16.42 16.03
N GLY A 61 -10.27 -15.68 16.01
CA GLY A 61 -9.02 -16.10 15.35
C GLY A 61 -9.05 -16.00 13.83
N MET A 62 -10.18 -15.59 13.24
CA MET A 62 -10.33 -15.29 11.83
C MET A 62 -10.14 -13.79 11.61
N ASN A 63 -8.93 -13.39 11.24
CA ASN A 63 -8.53 -11.98 11.21
C ASN A 63 -8.84 -11.33 9.86
N GLY A 64 -10.11 -11.28 9.45
CA GLY A 64 -10.49 -10.66 8.17
C GLY A 64 -10.06 -9.19 8.04
N ALA A 65 -10.13 -8.43 9.15
CA ALA A 65 -9.58 -7.08 9.20
C ALA A 65 -8.05 -7.04 8.93
N PHE A 66 -7.28 -7.94 9.54
CA PHE A 66 -5.83 -8.06 9.30
C PHE A 66 -5.52 -8.47 7.87
N HIS A 67 -6.25 -9.44 7.31
CA HIS A 67 -6.01 -9.88 5.92
C HIS A 67 -6.32 -8.78 4.90
N LEU A 68 -7.39 -8.01 5.13
CA LEU A 68 -7.72 -6.87 4.30
C LEU A 68 -6.66 -5.76 4.42
N ASP A 69 -6.21 -5.47 5.64
CA ASP A 69 -5.12 -4.53 5.90
C ASP A 69 -3.83 -4.96 5.20
N ASN A 70 -3.39 -6.20 5.37
CA ASN A 70 -2.18 -6.74 4.76
C ASN A 70 -2.25 -6.73 3.22
N SER A 71 -3.40 -7.11 2.65
CA SER A 71 -3.62 -7.11 1.19
C SER A 71 -3.63 -5.69 0.62
N TRP A 72 -4.21 -4.73 1.35
CA TRP A 72 -4.20 -3.32 0.97
C TRP A 72 -2.77 -2.78 0.89
N HIS A 73 -1.97 -3.00 1.93
CA HIS A 73 -0.59 -2.53 2.00
C HIS A 73 0.25 -3.11 0.85
N HIS A 74 0.31 -4.44 0.73
CA HIS A 74 1.09 -5.07 -0.34
C HIS A 74 0.61 -4.73 -1.75
N GLY A 75 -0.70 -4.57 -1.94
CA GLY A 75 -1.26 -4.14 -3.21
C GLY A 75 -0.74 -2.77 -3.62
N TRP A 76 -0.79 -1.79 -2.72
CA TRP A 76 -0.33 -0.42 -3.00
C TRP A 76 1.19 -0.27 -3.01
N GLU A 77 1.92 -1.05 -2.20
CA GLU A 77 3.38 -1.16 -2.31
C GLU A 77 3.80 -1.64 -3.69
N THR A 78 3.10 -2.64 -4.24
CA THR A 78 3.34 -3.15 -5.59
C THR A 78 3.11 -2.07 -6.65
N VAL A 79 1.98 -1.34 -6.55
CA VAL A 79 1.70 -0.22 -7.47
C VAL A 79 2.76 0.87 -7.37
N ALA A 80 3.17 1.27 -6.16
CA ALA A 80 4.22 2.25 -5.95
C ALA A 80 5.56 1.78 -6.54
N ALA A 81 5.91 0.50 -6.38
CA ALA A 81 7.12 -0.08 -6.97
C ALA A 81 7.09 -0.08 -8.51
N LEU A 82 5.95 -0.38 -9.12
CA LEU A 82 5.75 -0.27 -10.57
C LEU A 82 5.95 1.18 -11.05
N ILE A 83 5.39 2.15 -10.34
CA ILE A 83 5.56 3.57 -10.67
C ILE A 83 7.04 3.97 -10.54
N ALA A 84 7.70 3.59 -9.45
CA ALA A 84 9.10 3.91 -9.19
C ALA A 84 10.05 3.36 -10.27
N THR A 85 9.70 2.22 -10.88
CA THR A 85 10.50 1.54 -11.90
C THR A 85 10.12 1.89 -13.34
N SER A 86 8.98 2.55 -13.58
CA SER A 86 8.45 2.90 -14.92
C SER A 86 9.39 3.69 -15.82
N LYS A 87 10.35 4.44 -15.24
CA LYS A 87 11.39 5.20 -15.96
C LYS A 87 12.79 4.88 -15.44
N ALA A 88 12.95 3.71 -14.82
CA ALA A 88 14.26 3.28 -14.37
C ALA A 88 15.13 2.93 -15.58
N GLY A 89 16.40 3.27 -15.49
CA GLY A 89 17.42 2.86 -16.46
C GLY A 89 18.59 2.21 -15.77
N THR A 90 19.43 1.54 -16.54
CA THR A 90 20.75 1.07 -16.09
C THR A 90 21.75 2.21 -16.15
N ARG A 91 22.75 2.17 -15.25
CA ARG A 91 23.86 3.11 -15.27
C ARG A 91 24.83 2.82 -16.39
#